data_AF-A0A1D7YMJ6-F1
#
_entry.id   AF-A0A1D7YMJ6-F1
#
_cell.length_a   1.000
_cell.length_b   1.000
_cell.length_c   1.000
_cell.angle_alpha   90.00
_cell.angle_beta   90.00
_cell.angle_gamma   90.00
#
_symmetry.space_group_name_H-M   'P 1'
#
loop_
_entity.id
_entity.type
_entity.pdbx_description
1 polymer ?
#
loop_
_entity_poly.entity_id
_entity_poly.type
_entity_poly.pdbx_seq_one_letter_code
_entity_poly.pdbx_strand_id
1 'polypeptide(L)' 'MRVEVVRPAAGVLFGVPNDTHEEIITLIDAVARTPQAHVSGLAAAFGEWCWLVYTTHDDIIEVLDVGCAR' A
#
# COMPACT_ATOMS: atom_id res chain seq x y z
N MET A 1 -3.75 -13.86 0.44
CA MET A 1 -2.90 -12.82 -0.15
C MET A 1 -1.67 -12.56 0.70
N ARG A 2 -0.50 -12.85 0.12
CA ARG A 2 0.80 -12.43 0.61
C ARG A 2 1.09 -11.02 0.09
N VAL A 3 1.67 -10.16 0.93
CA VAL A 3 2.11 -8.83 0.51
C VAL A 3 3.61 -8.84 0.33
N GLU A 4 4.07 -8.34 -0.80
CA GLU A 4 5.47 -8.07 -1.09
C GLU A 4 5.65 -6.58 -1.36
N VAL A 5 6.75 -6.01 -0.86
CA VAL A 5 7.03 -4.58 -1.00
C VAL A 5 8.37 -4.41 -1.68
N VAL A 6 8.39 -3.71 -2.82
CA VAL A 6 9.64 -3.44 -3.51
C VAL A 6 10.51 -2.50 -2.68
N ARG A 7 11.84 -2.65 -2.79
CA ARG A 7 12.79 -1.86 -1.99
C ARG A 7 12.53 -0.34 -1.98
N PRO A 8 12.22 0.31 -3.11
CA PRO A 8 11.86 1.73 -3.11
C PRO A 8 10.67 2.08 -2.20
N ALA A 9 9.56 1.35 -2.33
CA ALA A 9 8.38 1.55 -1.50
C ALA A 9 8.66 1.25 -0.03
N ALA A 10 9.45 0.21 0.26
CA ALA A 10 9.90 -0.08 1.62
C ALA A 10 10.72 1.09 2.21
N GLY A 11 11.54 1.75 1.41
CA GLY A 11 12.29 2.94 1.82
C GLY A 11 11.40 4.08 2.28
N VAL A 12 10.24 4.27 1.65
CA VAL A 12 9.25 5.28 2.08
C VAL A 12 8.64 4.91 3.42
N LEU A 13 8.27 3.64 3.64
CA LEU A 13 7.71 3.17 4.91
C LEU A 13 8.62 3.47 6.12
N PHE A 14 9.94 3.37 5.94
CA PHE A 14 10.91 3.70 6.99
C PHE A 14 11.22 5.21 7.11
N GLY A 15 10.81 6.01 6.13
CA GLY A 15 11.11 7.45 6.06
C GLY A 15 9.97 8.36 6.53
N VAL A 16 8.77 7.81 6.75
CA VAL A 16 7.58 8.57 7.16
C VAL A 16 7.38 8.55 8.67
N PRO A 17 6.68 9.57 9.24
CA PRO A 17 6.22 9.55 10.62
C PRO A 17 5.38 8.31 10.98
N ASN A 18 5.33 7.94 12.27
CA ASN A 18 4.65 6.72 12.73
C ASN A 18 3.14 6.69 12.42
N ASP A 19 2.45 7.80 12.57
CA ASP A 19 1.04 7.98 12.22
C ASP A 19 0.82 7.71 10.72
N THR A 20 1.65 8.33 9.87
CA THR A 20 1.65 8.08 8.42
C THR A 20 1.95 6.62 8.09
N HIS A 21 2.90 6.00 8.81
CA HIS A 21 3.24 4.59 8.63
C HIS A 21 2.05 3.68 8.97
N GLU A 22 1.36 3.91 10.08
CA GLU A 22 0.16 3.16 10.48
C GLU A 22 -0.97 3.26 9.45
N GLU A 23 -1.15 4.43 8.84
CA GLU A 23 -2.14 4.61 7.78
C GLU A 23 -1.80 3.84 6.50
N ILE A 24 -0.53 3.87 6.06
CA ILE A 24 -0.10 3.11 4.88
C ILE A 24 -0.27 1.60 5.13
N ILE A 25 0.10 1.12 6.31
CA ILE A 25 -0.12 -0.29 6.68
C ILE A 25 -1.61 -0.64 6.67
N THR A 26 -2.46 0.24 7.20
CA THR A 26 -3.92 0.06 7.16
C THR A 26 -4.45 -0.01 5.72
N LEU A 27 -3.94 0.83 4.83
CA LEU A 27 -4.32 0.82 3.41
C LEU A 27 -3.90 -0.49 2.71
N ILE A 28 -2.68 -0.97 2.97
CA ILE A 28 -2.21 -2.27 2.47
C ILE A 28 -3.09 -3.41 2.98
N ASP A 29 -3.43 -3.42 4.28
CA ASP A 29 -4.31 -4.42 4.88
C ASP A 29 -5.71 -4.40 4.26
N ALA A 30 -6.24 -3.21 3.98
CA ALA A 30 -7.54 -3.05 3.33
C ALA A 30 -7.54 -3.64 1.92
N VAL A 31 -6.50 -3.37 1.13
CA VAL A 31 -6.33 -3.95 -0.21
C VAL A 31 -6.19 -5.47 -0.14
N ALA A 32 -5.37 -5.99 0.76
CA ALA A 32 -5.16 -7.44 0.92
C ALA A 32 -6.40 -8.22 1.37
N ARG A 33 -7.33 -7.57 2.08
CA ARG A 33 -8.59 -8.18 2.53
C ARG A 33 -9.74 -8.01 1.54
N THR A 34 -9.58 -7.18 0.50
CA THR A 34 -10.67 -6.85 -0.42
C THR A 34 -10.69 -7.81 -1.61
N PRO A 35 -11.72 -8.67 -1.77
CA PRO A 35 -11.79 -9.63 -2.87
C PRO A 35 -11.92 -9.00 -4.27
N GLN A 36 -12.15 -7.69 -4.36
CA GLN A 36 -12.21 -6.95 -5.61
C GLN A 36 -10.85 -6.31 -5.98
N ALA A 37 -9.89 -6.34 -5.06
CA ALA A 37 -8.54 -5.82 -5.28
C ALA A 37 -7.64 -6.76 -6.10
N HIS A 38 -8.20 -7.82 -6.71
CA HIS A 38 -7.49 -8.68 -7.67
C HIS A 38 -7.19 -7.98 -9.02
N VAL A 39 -7.38 -6.65 -9.08
CA VAL A 39 -7.04 -5.81 -10.22
C VAL A 39 -5.92 -4.89 -9.77
N SER A 40 -4.82 -4.93 -10.50
CA SER A 40 -3.69 -4.02 -10.29
C SER A 40 -4.13 -2.57 -10.45
N GLY A 41 -3.63 -1.67 -9.60
CA GLY A 41 -4.08 -0.28 -9.65
C GLY A 41 -3.60 0.60 -8.49
N LEU A 42 -4.35 1.70 -8.31
CA LEU A 42 -4.14 2.69 -7.28
C LEU A 42 -5.20 2.53 -6.20
N ALA A 43 -4.79 2.36 -4.96
CA ALA A 43 -5.64 2.49 -3.78
C ALA A 43 -5.25 3.76 -3.01
N ALA A 44 -6.23 4.38 -2.35
CA ALA A 44 -6.00 5.59 -1.57
C ALA A 44 -6.85 5.60 -0.30
N ALA A 45 -6.29 6.15 0.78
CA ALA A 45 -6.98 6.49 2.01
C ALA A 45 -7.14 8.01 2.09
N PHE A 46 -8.38 8.48 2.26
CA PHE A 46 -8.73 9.91 2.25
C PHE A 46 -8.50 10.63 3.60
N GLY A 47 -7.87 9.96 4.58
CA GLY A 47 -7.45 10.55 5.86
C GLY A 47 -6.23 11.44 5.66
N GLU A 48 -5.03 10.87 5.75
CA GLU A 48 -3.76 11.59 5.50
C GLU A 48 -3.36 11.59 4.01
N TRP A 49 -4.32 11.40 3.11
CA TRP A 49 -4.09 11.36 1.66
C TRP A 49 -2.99 10.37 1.25
N CYS A 50 -2.98 9.22 1.90
CA CYS A 50 -2.08 8.13 1.61
C CYS A 50 -2.53 7.36 0.37
N TRP A 51 -1.57 6.93 -0.44
CA TRP A 51 -1.80 6.12 -1.63
C TRP A 51 -0.90 4.89 -1.66
N LEU A 52 -1.35 3.92 -2.45
CA LEU A 52 -0.69 2.65 -2.71
C LEU A 52 -0.83 2.34 -4.21
N VAL A 53 0.30 2.19 -4.90
CA VAL A 53 0.34 1.61 -6.25
C VAL A 53 0.77 0.15 -6.11
N TYR A 54 -0.05 -0.76 -6.65
CA TYR A 54 0.20 -2.18 -6.53
C TYR A 54 -0.17 -2.95 -7.79
N THR A 55 0.48 -4.10 -7.95
CA THR A 55 0.07 -5.13 -8.90
C THR A 55 -0.35 -6.39 -8.14
N THR A 56 -1.12 -7.22 -8.81
CA THR A 56 -1.61 -8.49 -8.27
C THR A 56 -1.26 -9.61 -9.21
N HIS A 57 -0.63 -10.66 -8.68
CA HIS A 57 -0.38 -11.88 -9.42
C HIS A 57 -0.60 -13.09 -8.50
N ASP A 58 -1.44 -14.02 -8.94
CA ASP A 58 -1.91 -15.14 -8.14
C ASP A 58 -2.50 -14.69 -6.78
N ASP A 59 -1.84 -15.08 -5.67
CA ASP A 59 -2.21 -14.68 -4.30
C ASP A 59 -1.21 -13.67 -3.71
N ILE A 60 -0.51 -12.92 -4.56
CA ILE A 60 0.46 -11.89 -4.16
C ILE A 60 -0.04 -10.50 -4.56
N ILE A 61 0.01 -9.59 -3.59
CA ILE A 61 -0.01 -8.14 -3.84
C ILE A 61 1.43 -7.67 -3.79
N GLU A 62 1.92 -7.16 -4.91
CA GLU A 62 3.23 -6.51 -4.97
C GLU A 62 3.03 -5.00 -4.95
N VAL A 63 3.50 -4.39 -3.87
CA VAL A 63 3.48 -2.94 -3.65
C VAL A 63 4.65 -2.32 -4.39
N LEU A 64 4.34 -1.49 -5.38
CA LEU A 64 5.30 -0.84 -6.28
C LEU A 64 5.70 0.54 -5.80
N ASP A 65 4.74 1.28 -5.24
CA ASP A 65 4.94 2.63 -4.69
C ASP A 65 3.94 2.93 -3.58
N VAL A 66 4.35 3.75 -2.61
CA VAL A 66 3.51 4.24 -1.51
C VAL A 66 3.90 5.66 -1.17
N GLY A 67 2.96 6.41 -0.62
CA GLY A 67 3.25 7.72 -0.07
C GLY A 67 2.01 8.35 0.52
N CYS A 68 2.17 9.53 1.10
CA CYS A 68 1.07 10.33 1.60
C CYS A 68 1.29 11.79 1.19
N ALA A 69 0.23 12.43 0.72
CA ALA A 69 0.27 13.81 0.30
C ALA A 69 -0.01 14.68 1.52
N ARG A 70 0.88 15.62 1.79
CA ARG A 70 0.69 16.62 2.84
C ARG A 70 0.75 18.01 2.24
#